data_AF-A0A931G3I2-F1
#
_entry.id   AF-A0A931G3I2-F1
#
_cell.length_a   1.000
_cell.length_b   1.000
_cell.length_c   1.000
_cell.angle_alpha   90.00
_cell.angle_beta   90.00
_cell.angle_gamma   90.00
#
_symmetry.space_group_name_H-M   'P 1'
#
loop_
_entity.id
_entity.type
_entity.pdbx_description
1 polymer ?
#
loop_
_entity_poly.entity_id
_entity_poly.type
_entity_poly.pdbx_seq_one_letter_code
_entity_poly.pdbx_strand_id
1 'polypeptide(L)'
;MALDAKERNDIILGAVAMTGPVGDNQSDWEAKLKTNAKSLALMLNDNSDVARSIAMLADCKNFTGTILGVQKEASSTRGFIAFKTVESKFALDGIEVARTERTDSSEEAKAFASRLRNEFTGHRVLVWIEMQETKNGQKVRILQHVQDLGLDPEFDPEEGKRITLEKMKR
;
A
#
# COMPACT_ATOMS: atom_id res chain seq x y z
N MET A 1 19.30 19.60 -5.79
CA MET A 1 19.18 19.71 -4.32
C MET A 1 20.59 19.69 -3.76
N ALA A 2 20.98 20.72 -3.01
CA ALA A 2 22.27 20.71 -2.33
C ALA A 2 22.06 19.99 -0.99
N LEU A 3 22.64 18.80 -0.84
CA LEU A 3 22.58 18.03 0.39
C LEU A 3 23.51 18.67 1.43
N ASP A 4 23.02 18.84 2.66
CA ASP A 4 23.86 19.30 3.75
C ASP A 4 24.88 18.22 4.18
N ALA A 5 25.78 18.56 5.12
CA ALA A 5 26.81 17.62 5.55
C ALA A 5 26.25 16.39 6.28
N LYS A 6 25.16 16.56 7.04
CA LYS A 6 24.52 15.47 7.77
C LYS A 6 23.80 14.53 6.81
N GLU A 7 23.01 15.07 5.88
CA GLU A 7 22.27 14.30 4.87
C GLU A 7 23.21 13.46 4.01
N ARG A 8 24.34 14.03 3.57
CA ARG A 8 25.36 13.27 2.83
C ARG A 8 25.92 12.12 3.66
N ASN A 9 26.22 12.35 4.94
CA ASN A 9 26.76 11.32 5.82
C ASN A 9 25.73 10.20 6.06
N ASP A 10 24.46 10.55 6.26
CA ASP A 10 23.37 9.58 6.43
C ASP A 10 23.19 8.71 5.17
N ILE A 11 23.27 9.30 3.97
CA ILE A 11 23.25 8.57 2.69
C ILE A 11 24.44 7.61 2.59
N ILE A 12 25.65 8.06 2.94
CA ILE A 12 26.86 7.22 2.90
C ILE A 12 26.71 6.04 3.86
N LEU A 13 26.26 6.29 5.09
CA LEU A 13 26.06 5.24 6.10
C LEU A 13 25.00 4.23 5.65
N GLY A 14 23.87 4.71 5.12
CA GLY A 14 22.83 3.84 4.56
C GLY A 14 23.34 2.99 3.38
N ALA A 15 24.13 3.60 2.49
CA ALA A 15 24.71 2.89 1.35
C ALA A 15 25.71 1.81 1.81
N VAL A 16 26.56 2.11 2.79
CA VAL A 16 27.49 1.13 3.38
C VAL A 16 26.72 -0.04 3.99
N ALA A 17 25.66 0.22 4.73
CA ALA A 17 24.82 -0.82 5.33
C ALA A 17 24.17 -1.73 4.25
N MET A 18 23.69 -1.15 3.15
CA MET A 18 23.11 -1.90 2.03
C MET A 18 24.15 -2.70 1.23
N THR A 19 25.37 -2.18 1.09
CA THR A 19 26.45 -2.85 0.33
C THR A 19 27.04 -4.03 1.12
N GLY A 20 27.04 -3.96 2.45
CA GLY A 20 27.63 -4.98 3.31
C GLY A 20 29.15 -4.84 3.46
N PRO A 21 29.81 -5.80 4.14
CA PRO A 21 31.25 -5.73 4.41
C PRO A 21 32.10 -5.79 3.13
N VAL A 22 33.31 -5.24 3.19
CA VAL A 22 34.31 -5.36 2.11
C VAL A 22 34.77 -6.81 2.02
N GLY A 23 34.50 -7.46 0.89
CA GLY A 23 35.00 -8.80 0.59
C GLY A 23 36.34 -8.77 -0.14
N ASP A 24 36.68 -9.86 -0.83
CA ASP A 24 37.99 -10.03 -1.48
C ASP A 24 38.22 -9.10 -2.69
N ASN A 25 37.15 -8.53 -3.26
CA ASN A 25 37.24 -7.59 -4.39
C ASN A 25 36.75 -6.20 -4.00
N GLN A 26 37.70 -5.34 -3.61
CA GLN A 26 37.44 -3.97 -3.22
C GLN A 26 36.83 -3.12 -4.35
N SER A 27 37.25 -3.32 -5.60
CA SER A 27 36.74 -2.55 -6.74
C SER A 27 35.25 -2.78 -6.97
N ASP A 28 34.82 -4.05 -6.91
CA ASP A 28 33.41 -4.40 -7.05
C ASP A 28 32.58 -3.86 -5.88
N TRP A 29 33.15 -3.89 -4.67
CA TRP A 29 32.51 -3.33 -3.48
C TRP A 29 32.31 -1.82 -3.61
N GLU A 30 33.33 -1.08 -4.04
CA GLU A 30 33.24 0.37 -4.25
C GLU A 30 32.22 0.74 -5.34
N ALA A 31 32.12 -0.06 -6.41
CA ALA A 31 31.13 0.14 -7.46
C ALA A 31 29.70 -0.06 -6.96
N LYS A 32 29.46 -1.07 -6.11
CA LYS A 32 28.17 -1.31 -5.45
C LYS A 32 27.83 -0.18 -4.48
N LEU A 33 28.78 0.25 -3.64
CA LEU A 33 28.60 1.37 -2.72
C LEU A 33 28.17 2.64 -3.46
N LYS A 34 28.88 3.00 -4.54
CA LYS A 34 28.55 4.18 -5.36
C LYS A 34 27.15 4.07 -5.96
N THR A 35 26.74 2.87 -6.41
CA THR A 35 25.40 2.63 -6.96
C THR A 35 24.30 2.78 -5.90
N ASN A 36 24.50 2.22 -4.71
CA ASN A 36 23.57 2.32 -3.59
C ASN A 36 23.43 3.77 -3.10
N ALA A 37 24.55 4.48 -2.95
CA ALA A 37 24.56 5.89 -2.53
C ALA A 37 23.81 6.78 -3.53
N LYS A 38 24.01 6.57 -4.84
CA LYS A 38 23.24 7.27 -5.89
C LYS A 38 21.75 6.97 -5.79
N SER A 39 21.39 5.72 -5.56
CA SER A 39 19.98 5.30 -5.45
C SER A 39 19.29 5.93 -4.25
N LEU A 40 19.92 5.92 -3.08
CA LEU A 40 19.41 6.57 -1.87
C LEU A 40 19.26 8.08 -2.06
N ALA A 41 20.27 8.74 -2.65
CA ALA A 41 20.20 10.17 -2.92
C ALA A 41 19.03 10.53 -3.85
N LEU A 42 18.72 9.68 -4.84
CA LEU A 42 17.56 9.86 -5.72
C LEU A 42 16.23 9.61 -5.00
N MET A 43 16.18 8.63 -4.09
CA MET A 43 14.99 8.34 -3.28
C MET A 43 14.67 9.45 -2.27
N LEU A 44 15.67 10.20 -1.80
CA LEU A 44 15.47 11.33 -0.88
C LEU A 44 15.04 12.62 -1.59
N ASN A 45 14.97 12.65 -2.92
CA ASN A 45 14.42 13.80 -3.63
C ASN A 45 12.92 13.93 -3.37
N ASP A 46 12.41 15.15 -3.14
CA ASP A 46 10.98 15.40 -2.92
C ASP A 46 10.07 14.91 -4.06
N ASN A 47 10.62 14.81 -5.28
CA ASN A 47 9.90 14.30 -6.45
C ASN A 47 10.06 12.78 -6.65
N SER A 48 10.78 12.10 -5.76
CA SER A 48 10.95 10.64 -5.84
C SER A 48 9.61 9.93 -5.66
N ASP A 49 9.51 8.69 -6.15
CA ASP A 49 8.33 7.86 -5.90
C ASP A 49 8.14 7.60 -4.41
N VAL A 50 9.23 7.42 -3.64
CA VAL A 50 9.18 7.20 -2.19
C VAL A 50 8.60 8.41 -1.46
N ALA A 51 9.11 9.61 -1.76
CA ALA A 51 8.62 10.85 -1.15
C ALA A 51 7.14 11.08 -1.47
N ARG A 52 6.73 10.84 -2.72
CA ARG A 52 5.32 10.92 -3.15
C ARG A 52 4.43 9.91 -2.43
N SER A 53 4.88 8.65 -2.29
CA SER A 53 4.14 7.63 -1.55
C SER A 53 3.96 7.99 -0.07
N ILE A 54 4.99 8.52 0.58
CA ILE A 54 4.91 8.96 1.98
C ILE A 54 3.95 10.16 2.11
N ALA A 55 4.07 11.16 1.23
CA ALA A 55 3.18 12.32 1.24
C ALA A 55 1.71 11.91 1.05
N MET A 56 1.43 11.02 0.09
CA MET A 56 0.09 10.49 -0.15
C MET A 56 -0.50 9.80 1.10
N LEU A 57 0.31 9.06 1.86
CA LEU A 57 -0.17 8.41 3.09
C LEU A 57 -0.57 9.40 4.18
N ALA A 58 0.04 10.60 4.21
CA ALA A 58 -0.31 11.64 5.18
C ALA A 58 -1.71 12.22 4.94
N ASP A 59 -2.17 12.24 3.68
CA ASP A 59 -3.49 12.74 3.29
C ASP A 59 -4.59 11.66 3.34
N CYS A 60 -4.21 10.40 3.54
CA CYS A 60 -5.15 9.29 3.63
C CYS A 60 -5.95 9.30 4.93
N LYS A 61 -7.23 8.95 4.82
CA LYS A 61 -8.03 8.58 6.00
C LYS A 61 -7.68 7.16 6.41
N ASN A 62 -7.61 6.89 7.72
CA ASN A 62 -7.37 5.55 8.22
C ASN A 62 -8.48 5.05 9.15
N PHE A 63 -8.65 3.73 9.18
CA PHE A 63 -9.51 3.02 10.10
C PHE A 63 -9.08 1.56 10.22
N THR A 64 -9.55 0.87 11.25
CA THR A 64 -9.33 -0.57 11.42
C THR A 64 -10.55 -1.37 10.99
N GLY A 65 -10.33 -2.51 10.36
CA GLY A 65 -11.39 -3.45 10.01
C GLY A 65 -10.84 -4.80 9.57
N THR A 66 -11.73 -5.74 9.32
CA THR A 66 -11.37 -7.07 8.81
C THR A 66 -11.67 -7.16 7.33
N ILE A 67 -10.72 -7.59 6.51
CA ILE A 67 -10.95 -7.77 5.08
C ILE A 67 -11.87 -8.98 4.89
N LEU A 68 -13.09 -8.73 4.41
CA LEU A 68 -14.07 -9.79 4.16
C LEU A 68 -13.81 -10.52 2.85
N GLY A 69 -13.29 -9.80 1.85
CA GLY A 69 -12.99 -10.36 0.56
C GLY A 69 -12.59 -9.30 -0.46
N VAL A 70 -11.93 -9.79 -1.52
CA VAL A 70 -11.47 -8.99 -2.66
C VAL A 70 -11.99 -9.60 -3.95
N GLN A 71 -12.69 -8.83 -4.77
CA GLN A 71 -13.26 -9.25 -6.05
C GLN A 71 -12.86 -8.30 -7.16
N LYS A 72 -12.47 -8.81 -8.33
CA LYS A 72 -12.16 -7.94 -9.49
C LYS A 72 -13.45 -7.32 -10.03
N GLU A 73 -13.44 -6.00 -10.27
CA GLU A 73 -14.54 -5.31 -10.93
C GLU A 73 -14.73 -5.77 -12.40
N ALA A 74 -15.98 -5.81 -12.89
CA ALA A 74 -16.26 -6.23 -14.26
C ALA A 74 -15.81 -5.17 -15.29
N SER A 75 -15.99 -3.89 -14.96
CA SER A 75 -15.70 -2.74 -15.82
C SER A 75 -14.30 -2.14 -15.60
N SER A 76 -13.51 -2.71 -14.70
CA SER A 76 -12.24 -2.13 -14.24
C SER A 76 -11.22 -3.20 -13.90
N THR A 77 -9.94 -2.85 -13.94
CA THR A 77 -8.84 -3.69 -13.45
C THR A 77 -8.63 -3.59 -11.95
N ARG A 78 -9.44 -2.79 -11.24
CA ARG A 78 -9.39 -2.65 -9.79
C ARG A 78 -10.02 -3.86 -9.08
N GLY A 79 -9.49 -4.18 -7.91
CA GLY A 79 -10.15 -5.05 -6.94
C GLY A 79 -11.11 -4.23 -6.08
N PHE A 80 -12.36 -4.65 -6.00
CA PHE A 80 -13.34 -4.23 -5.00
C PHE A 80 -13.07 -4.96 -3.69
N ILE A 81 -13.06 -4.23 -2.58
CA ILE A 81 -12.74 -4.76 -1.25
C ILE A 81 -13.87 -4.39 -0.31
N ALA A 82 -14.33 -5.37 0.46
CA ALA A 82 -15.24 -5.15 1.58
C ALA A 82 -14.51 -5.34 2.91
N PHE A 83 -14.79 -4.47 3.87
CA PHE A 83 -14.25 -4.51 5.22
C PHE A 83 -15.40 -4.59 6.23
N LYS A 84 -15.24 -5.42 7.26
CA LYS A 84 -16.07 -5.37 8.47
C LYS A 84 -15.41 -4.44 9.48
N THR A 85 -16.11 -3.38 9.84
CA THR A 85 -15.70 -2.38 10.84
C THR A 85 -16.73 -2.32 11.96
N VAL A 86 -16.48 -1.47 12.96
CA VAL A 86 -17.54 -1.07 13.88
C VAL A 86 -18.58 -0.27 13.12
N GLU A 87 -19.86 -0.45 13.47
CA GLU A 87 -20.95 0.37 12.94
C GLU A 87 -20.68 1.85 13.18
N SER A 88 -21.01 2.68 12.19
CA SER A 88 -20.88 4.11 12.29
C SER A 88 -22.02 4.81 11.56
N LYS A 89 -22.14 6.12 11.75
CA LYS A 89 -23.10 6.94 10.99
C LYS A 89 -22.91 6.88 9.46
N PHE A 90 -21.75 6.42 8.99
CA PHE A 90 -21.43 6.29 7.56
C PHE A 90 -21.48 4.84 7.06
N ALA A 91 -21.36 3.86 7.97
CA ALA A 91 -21.44 2.43 7.70
C ALA A 91 -22.36 1.80 8.75
N LEU A 92 -23.67 1.96 8.54
CA LEU A 92 -24.69 1.55 9.52
C LEU A 92 -24.71 0.05 9.78
N ASP A 93 -24.30 -0.76 8.79
CA ASP A 93 -24.17 -2.21 8.91
C ASP A 93 -22.73 -2.64 9.24
N GLY A 94 -21.86 -1.68 9.58
CA GLY A 94 -20.45 -1.93 9.85
C GLY A 94 -19.68 -2.41 8.62
N ILE A 95 -20.20 -2.24 7.40
CA ILE A 95 -19.51 -2.66 6.17
C ILE A 95 -19.01 -1.46 5.40
N GLU A 96 -17.69 -1.35 5.31
CA GLU A 96 -16.99 -0.36 4.50
C GLU A 96 -16.50 -0.97 3.19
N VAL A 97 -16.42 -0.16 2.14
CA VAL A 97 -15.94 -0.61 0.82
C VAL A 97 -14.88 0.33 0.26
N ALA A 98 -13.90 -0.26 -0.43
CA ALA A 98 -12.89 0.49 -1.18
C ALA A 98 -12.49 -0.28 -2.43
N ARG A 99 -11.62 0.34 -3.24
CA ARG A 99 -11.02 -0.28 -4.41
C ARG A 99 -9.50 -0.26 -4.28
N THR A 100 -8.81 -1.23 -4.85
CA THR A 100 -7.36 -1.10 -5.09
C THR A 100 -7.09 -0.04 -6.15
N GLU A 101 -5.83 0.35 -6.29
CA GLU A 101 -5.40 0.92 -7.57
C GLU A 101 -5.58 -0.12 -8.70
N ARG A 102 -5.69 0.36 -9.93
CA ARG A 102 -5.81 -0.45 -11.12
C ARG A 102 -4.61 -1.42 -11.24
N THR A 103 -4.86 -2.71 -11.40
CA THR A 103 -3.77 -3.71 -11.47
C THR A 103 -2.95 -3.66 -12.75
N ASP A 104 -3.30 -2.79 -13.71
CA ASP A 104 -2.55 -2.53 -14.94
C ASP A 104 -1.70 -1.24 -14.86
N SER A 105 -1.66 -0.54 -13.72
CA SER A 105 -0.85 0.68 -13.56
C SER A 105 0.62 0.39 -13.26
N SER A 106 0.90 -0.63 -12.43
CA SER A 106 2.25 -1.06 -12.08
C SER A 106 2.25 -2.50 -11.55
N GLU A 107 3.41 -3.16 -11.58
CA GLU A 107 3.58 -4.48 -10.95
C GLU A 107 3.39 -4.40 -9.43
N GLU A 108 3.70 -3.27 -8.80
CA GLU A 108 3.44 -3.03 -7.38
C GLU A 108 1.93 -3.05 -7.07
N ALA A 109 1.11 -2.33 -7.86
CA ALA A 109 -0.34 -2.30 -7.68
C ALA A 109 -0.96 -3.70 -7.85
N LYS A 110 -0.46 -4.47 -8.82
CA LYS A 110 -0.86 -5.86 -9.06
C LYS A 110 -0.45 -6.78 -7.92
N ALA A 111 0.78 -6.66 -7.43
CA ALA A 111 1.26 -7.44 -6.28
C ALA A 111 0.46 -7.12 -5.02
N PHE A 112 0.17 -5.85 -4.77
CA PHE A 112 -0.63 -5.41 -3.64
C PHE A 112 -2.06 -5.97 -3.69
N ALA A 113 -2.74 -5.86 -4.83
CA ALA A 113 -4.07 -6.45 -5.02
C ALA A 113 -4.08 -7.98 -4.84
N SER A 114 -3.03 -8.66 -5.33
CA SER A 114 -2.85 -10.10 -5.15
C SER A 114 -2.69 -10.45 -3.66
N ARG A 115 -1.84 -9.71 -2.94
CA ARG A 115 -1.58 -9.93 -1.52
C ARG A 115 -2.83 -9.73 -0.67
N LEU A 116 -3.59 -8.67 -0.91
CA LEU A 116 -4.88 -8.44 -0.25
C LEU A 116 -5.83 -9.62 -0.42
N ARG A 117 -5.92 -10.16 -1.64
CA ARG A 117 -6.81 -11.28 -1.96
C ARG A 117 -6.35 -12.59 -1.33
N ASN A 118 -5.06 -12.90 -1.43
CA ASN A 118 -4.55 -14.24 -1.15
C ASN A 118 -4.04 -14.40 0.28
N GLU A 119 -3.56 -13.32 0.91
CA GLU A 119 -2.92 -13.36 2.23
C GLU A 119 -3.76 -12.68 3.30
N PHE A 120 -4.42 -11.56 2.99
CA PHE A 120 -5.06 -10.74 4.03
C PHE A 120 -6.57 -10.89 4.16
N THR A 121 -7.22 -11.72 3.34
CA THR A 121 -8.64 -12.03 3.55
C THR A 121 -8.80 -12.74 4.90
N GLY A 122 -9.68 -12.23 5.76
CA GLY A 122 -9.86 -12.69 7.13
C GLY A 122 -8.87 -12.11 8.14
N HIS A 123 -7.95 -11.25 7.72
CA HIS A 123 -7.08 -10.52 8.63
C HIS A 123 -7.73 -9.22 9.08
N ARG A 124 -7.48 -8.86 10.34
CA ARG A 124 -7.70 -7.52 10.85
C ARG A 124 -6.57 -6.62 10.38
N VAL A 125 -6.91 -5.45 9.88
CA VAL A 125 -5.96 -4.52 9.25
C VAL A 125 -6.22 -3.08 9.71
N LEU A 126 -5.16 -2.27 9.76
CA LEU A 126 -5.26 -0.82 9.69
C LEU A 126 -5.11 -0.42 8.23
N VAL A 127 -6.05 0.36 7.70
CA VAL A 127 -6.08 0.72 6.27
C VAL A 127 -5.86 2.21 6.05
N TRP A 128 -5.28 2.58 4.92
CA TRP A 128 -5.14 3.96 4.45
C TRP A 128 -5.94 4.14 3.15
N ILE A 129 -6.95 4.99 3.19
CA ILE A 129 -7.87 5.27 2.09
C ILE A 129 -7.68 6.70 1.60
N GLU A 130 -7.43 6.82 0.30
CA GLU A 130 -7.50 8.07 -0.44
C GLU A 130 -8.90 8.24 -1.07
N MET A 131 -9.43 9.45 -1.03
CA MET A 131 -10.64 9.81 -1.78
C MET A 131 -10.24 10.41 -3.12
N GLN A 132 -10.39 9.67 -4.20
CA GLN A 132 -10.12 10.16 -5.56
C GLN A 132 -11.41 10.61 -6.24
N GLU A 133 -11.34 11.70 -6.99
CA GLU A 133 -12.42 12.12 -7.87
C GLU A 133 -12.21 11.55 -9.28
N THR A 134 -13.22 10.87 -9.80
CA THR A 134 -13.20 10.34 -11.16
C THR A 134 -13.44 11.47 -12.17
N LYS A 135 -13.16 11.22 -13.46
CA LYS A 135 -13.42 12.18 -14.55
C LYS A 135 -14.87 12.65 -14.62
N ASN A 136 -15.81 11.87 -14.08
CA ASN A 136 -17.24 12.19 -14.06
C ASN A 136 -17.67 12.92 -12.77
N GLY A 137 -16.72 13.39 -11.94
CA GLY A 137 -16.99 14.05 -10.67
C GLY A 137 -17.42 13.12 -9.52
N GLN A 138 -17.51 11.81 -9.78
CA GLN A 138 -17.83 10.83 -8.73
C GLN A 138 -16.62 10.57 -7.85
N LYS A 139 -16.80 10.56 -6.53
CA LYS A 139 -15.74 10.26 -5.58
C LYS A 139 -15.67 8.75 -5.31
N VAL A 140 -14.48 8.19 -5.37
CA VAL A 140 -14.19 6.77 -5.10
C VAL A 140 -13.13 6.65 -4.02
N ARG A 141 -13.25 5.60 -3.20
CA ARG A 141 -12.27 5.24 -2.16
C ARG A 141 -11.23 4.31 -2.73
N ILE A 142 -9.96 4.73 -2.73
CA ILE A 142 -8.83 3.92 -3.16
C ILE A 142 -8.00 3.53 -1.94
N LEU A 143 -7.77 2.23 -1.78
CA LEU A 143 -6.92 1.67 -0.76
C LEU A 143 -5.46 1.83 -1.18
N GLN A 144 -4.72 2.64 -0.43
CA GLN A 144 -3.31 2.93 -0.68
C GLN A 144 -2.37 2.02 0.08
N HIS A 145 -2.75 1.62 1.30
CA HIS A 145 -1.92 0.74 2.11
C HIS A 145 -2.74 -0.03 3.14
N VAL A 146 -2.19 -1.16 3.59
CA VAL A 146 -2.68 -1.91 4.75
C VAL A 146 -1.53 -2.32 5.65
N GLN A 147 -1.75 -2.23 6.95
CA GLN A 147 -0.92 -2.85 7.96
C GLN A 147 -1.70 -4.03 8.53
N ASP A 148 -1.10 -5.22 8.43
CA ASP A 148 -1.64 -6.45 8.99
C ASP A 148 -1.57 -6.42 10.52
N LEU A 149 -2.69 -6.71 11.17
CA LEU A 149 -2.84 -6.80 12.63
C LEU A 149 -3.11 -8.25 13.08
N GLY A 150 -3.02 -9.21 12.15
CA GLY A 150 -3.23 -10.64 12.39
C GLY A 150 -4.60 -11.14 11.98
N LEU A 151 -4.81 -12.44 12.13
CA LEU A 151 -6.08 -13.11 11.84
C LEU A 151 -7.20 -12.59 12.73
N ASP A 152 -8.37 -12.36 12.13
CA ASP A 152 -9.59 -12.10 12.88
C ASP A 152 -10.24 -13.44 13.26
N PRO A 153 -10.32 -13.80 14.56
CA PRO A 153 -10.92 -15.05 15.00
C PRO A 153 -12.43 -15.14 14.74
N GLU A 154 -13.10 -14.02 14.48
CA GLU A 154 -14.54 -13.96 14.19
C GLU A 154 -14.84 -14.00 12.69
N PHE A 155 -13.83 -14.16 11.84
CA PHE A 155 -14.02 -14.19 10.40
C PHE A 155 -14.66 -15.50 9.93
N ASP A 156 -15.82 -15.38 9.27
CA ASP A 156 -16.44 -16.45 8.49
C ASP A 156 -16.17 -16.22 6.98
N PRO A 157 -15.42 -17.10 6.30
CA PRO A 157 -15.12 -16.99 4.87
C PRO A 157 -16.35 -16.97 3.95
N GLU A 158 -17.38 -17.76 4.26
CA GLU A 158 -18.58 -17.86 3.42
C GLU A 158 -19.45 -16.61 3.56
N GLU A 159 -19.59 -16.11 4.79
CA GLU A 159 -20.24 -14.84 5.04
C GLU A 159 -19.48 -13.67 4.39
N GLY A 160 -18.16 -13.61 4.56
CA GLY A 160 -17.32 -12.57 3.99
C GLY A 160 -17.44 -12.50 2.46
N LYS A 161 -17.43 -13.67 1.80
CA LYS A 161 -17.64 -13.77 0.35
C LYS A 161 -19.03 -13.31 -0.07
N ARG A 162 -20.08 -13.71 0.65
CA ARG A 162 -21.46 -13.29 0.39
C ARG A 162 -21.61 -11.77 0.47
N ILE A 163 -21.15 -11.17 1.57
CA ILE A 163 -21.23 -9.71 1.79
C ILE A 163 -20.46 -8.96 0.70
N THR A 164 -19.26 -9.42 0.35
CA THR A 164 -18.44 -8.78 -0.68
C THR A 164 -19.18 -8.74 -2.03
N LEU A 165 -19.80 -9.85 -2.44
CA LEU A 165 -20.55 -9.93 -3.69
C LEU A 165 -21.84 -9.11 -3.67
N GLU A 166 -22.53 -9.04 -2.53
CA GLU A 166 -23.73 -8.22 -2.36
C GLU A 166 -23.42 -6.72 -2.47
N LYS A 167 -22.35 -6.28 -1.81
CA LYS A 167 -21.92 -4.87 -1.82
C LYS A 167 -21.39 -4.43 -3.18
N MET A 168 -20.74 -5.32 -3.91
CA MET A 168 -20.21 -5.04 -5.24
C MET A 168 -21.30 -4.78 -6.30
N LYS A 169 -22.50 -5.34 -6.11
CA LYS A 169 -23.64 -5.17 -7.04
C LYS A 169 -24.40 -3.85 -6.84
N ARG A 170 -24.15 -3.14 -5.74
CA ARG A 170 -24.79 -1.86 -5.42
C ARG A 170 -23.99 -0.69 -5.98
#